data_AF-A0A929UZ31-F1
#
_entry.id   AF-A0A929UZ31-F1
#
_cell.length_a   1.000
_cell.length_b   1.000
_cell.length_c   1.000
_cell.angle_alpha   90.00
_cell.angle_beta   90.00
_cell.angle_gamma   90.00
#
_symmetry.space_group_name_H-M   'P 1'
#
loop_
_entity.id
_entity.type
_entity.pdbx_description
1 polymer ?
#
loop_
_entity_poly.entity_id
_entity_poly.type
_entity_poly.pdbx_seq_one_letter_code
_entity_poly.pdbx_strand_id
1 'polypeptide(L)'
;MPLPAHKPALQHAIRHECAVLWPLLEAAVSWADKQVLSGQVKGTMMSPHQLASYLLGWATTILEWGNVYRQTHTVPTIITTGYGVVARKFYAQYADIAYSAVLTKLHETVVAIEQLIEQTSEDDLYHIVWYQTKTSGREYTMGRIIELNTVAPLRNARGRLRRAMKERG
;
A
#
# COMPACT_ATOMS: atom_id res chain seq x y z
N MET A 1 -14.29 8.05 5.61
CA MET A 1 -13.16 8.78 6.24
C MET A 1 -12.71 9.86 5.27
N PRO A 2 -12.61 11.12 5.70
CA PRO A 2 -12.09 12.21 4.86
C PRO A 2 -10.65 11.94 4.44
N LEU A 3 -10.20 12.62 3.37
CA LEU A 3 -8.81 12.56 2.94
C LEU A 3 -7.91 13.16 4.02
N PRO A 4 -6.84 12.47 4.47
CA PRO A 4 -5.90 13.06 5.42
C PRO A 4 -5.22 14.30 4.85
N ALA A 5 -5.33 15.42 5.56
CA ALA A 5 -4.85 16.74 5.13
C ALA A 5 -3.71 17.31 6.00
N HIS A 6 -3.25 16.54 7.00
CA HIS A 6 -2.15 16.88 7.89
C HIS A 6 -1.56 15.59 8.48
N LYS A 7 -0.32 15.66 8.99
CA LYS A 7 0.47 14.50 9.43
C LYS A 7 -0.28 13.58 10.43
N PRO A 8 -0.86 14.08 11.54
CA PRO A 8 -1.60 13.23 12.47
C PRO A 8 -2.77 12.45 11.84
N ALA A 9 -3.50 13.08 10.91
CA ALA A 9 -4.62 12.42 10.25
C ALA A 9 -4.13 11.29 9.33
N LEU A 10 -2.98 11.45 8.68
CA LEU A 10 -2.42 10.42 7.80
C LEU A 10 -1.92 9.22 8.60
N GLN A 11 -1.16 9.45 9.68
CA GLN A 11 -0.73 8.38 10.57
C GLN A 11 -1.92 7.63 11.19
N HIS A 12 -2.93 8.36 11.67
CA HIS A 12 -4.15 7.75 12.21
C HIS A 12 -4.87 6.89 11.17
N ALA A 13 -5.00 7.39 9.93
CA ALA A 13 -5.63 6.66 8.84
C ALA A 13 -4.91 5.34 8.51
N ILE A 14 -3.56 5.37 8.47
CA ILE A 14 -2.74 4.18 8.23
C ILE A 14 -2.93 3.17 9.36
N ARG A 15 -2.75 3.60 10.62
CA ARG A 15 -2.91 2.74 11.81
C ARG A 15 -4.29 2.08 11.86
N HIS A 16 -5.34 2.86 11.60
CA HIS A 16 -6.71 2.34 11.59
C HIS A 16 -6.90 1.25 10.53
N GLU A 17 -6.49 1.49 9.28
CA GLU A 17 -6.65 0.46 8.24
C GLU A 17 -5.79 -0.77 8.51
N CYS A 18 -4.59 -0.61 9.07
CA CYS A 18 -3.75 -1.74 9.52
C CYS A 18 -4.42 -2.57 10.60
N ALA A 19 -4.91 -1.93 11.67
CA ALA A 19 -5.57 -2.61 12.79
C ALA A 19 -6.78 -3.44 12.34
N VAL A 20 -7.51 -2.95 11.34
CA VAL A 20 -8.68 -3.68 10.80
C VAL A 20 -8.28 -4.77 9.80
N LEU A 21 -7.19 -4.58 9.05
CA LEU A 21 -6.74 -5.53 8.03
C LEU A 21 -5.99 -6.73 8.65
N TRP A 22 -5.15 -6.50 9.66
CA TRP A 22 -4.22 -7.51 10.17
C TRP A 22 -4.88 -8.83 10.59
N PRO A 23 -5.97 -8.82 11.37
CA PRO A 23 -6.64 -10.06 11.77
C PRO A 23 -7.17 -10.86 10.56
N LEU A 24 -7.52 -10.16 9.47
CA LEU A 24 -7.99 -10.82 8.24
C LEU A 24 -6.84 -11.48 7.48
N LEU A 25 -5.64 -10.88 7.50
CA LEU A 25 -4.45 -11.47 6.89
C LEU A 25 -4.00 -12.71 7.67
N GLU A 26 -4.06 -12.67 9.00
CA GLU A 26 -3.75 -13.81 9.87
C GLU A 26 -4.75 -14.96 9.70
N ALA A 27 -6.05 -14.67 9.65
CA ALA A 27 -7.07 -15.68 9.38
C ALA A 27 -6.99 -16.28 7.97
N ALA A 28 -6.22 -15.67 7.06
CA ALA A 28 -6.00 -16.19 5.71
C ALA A 28 -4.88 -17.23 5.60
N VAL A 29 -4.09 -17.46 6.66
CA VAL A 29 -2.89 -18.32 6.64
C VAL A 29 -3.15 -19.71 6.07
N SER A 30 -4.25 -20.37 6.47
CA SER A 30 -4.58 -21.74 6.02
C SER A 30 -4.99 -21.83 4.54
N TRP A 31 -5.24 -20.70 3.88
CA TRP A 31 -5.61 -20.63 2.47
C TRP A 31 -4.81 -19.56 1.71
N ALA A 32 -3.60 -19.24 2.20
CA ALA A 32 -2.78 -18.14 1.70
C ALA A 32 -2.38 -18.27 0.22
N ASP A 33 -2.29 -19.50 -0.30
CA ASP A 33 -1.92 -19.77 -1.69
C ASP A 33 -3.13 -20.00 -2.60
N LYS A 34 -4.35 -20.00 -2.05
CA LYS A 34 -5.57 -20.31 -2.83
C LYS A 34 -5.99 -19.08 -3.65
N GLN A 35 -6.23 -19.30 -4.94
CA GLN A 35 -6.66 -18.29 -5.91
C GLN A 35 -8.14 -17.92 -5.74
N VAL A 36 -8.47 -17.16 -4.70
CA VAL A 36 -9.88 -16.89 -4.29
C VAL A 36 -10.23 -15.42 -4.11
N LEU A 37 -9.26 -14.53 -4.28
CA LEU A 37 -9.51 -13.10 -4.27
C LEU A 37 -9.63 -12.66 -5.72
N SER A 38 -10.54 -11.73 -6.04
CA SER A 38 -10.45 -11.02 -7.31
C SER A 38 -9.06 -10.36 -7.41
N GLY A 39 -8.41 -10.45 -8.55
CA GLY A 39 -7.07 -9.91 -8.80
C GLY A 39 -7.06 -8.41 -9.07
N GLN A 40 -5.86 -7.87 -9.32
CA GLN A 40 -5.68 -6.44 -9.65
C GLN A 40 -6.14 -6.10 -11.07
N VAL A 41 -6.07 -7.06 -12.00
CA VAL A 41 -6.63 -6.93 -13.34
C VAL A 41 -8.04 -7.51 -13.35
N LYS A 42 -9.00 -6.80 -13.94
CA LYS A 42 -10.40 -7.25 -14.02
C LYS A 42 -10.46 -8.64 -14.66
N GLY A 43 -11.20 -9.56 -14.03
CA GLY A 43 -11.36 -10.94 -14.50
C GLY A 43 -10.23 -11.89 -14.09
N THR A 44 -9.19 -11.41 -13.40
CA THR A 44 -8.15 -12.28 -12.82
C THR A 44 -8.46 -12.66 -11.38
N MET A 45 -7.83 -13.72 -10.89
CA MET A 45 -7.82 -14.12 -9.49
C MET A 45 -6.43 -13.90 -8.89
N MET A 46 -6.34 -13.78 -7.56
CA MET A 46 -5.10 -13.78 -6.81
C MET A 46 -5.26 -14.51 -5.47
N SER A 47 -4.14 -14.90 -4.86
CA SER A 47 -4.10 -15.46 -3.52
C SER A 47 -3.92 -14.39 -2.43
N PRO A 48 -4.22 -14.69 -1.15
CA PRO A 48 -3.83 -13.81 -0.04
C PRO A 48 -2.34 -13.52 0.02
N HIS A 49 -1.50 -14.50 -0.32
CA HIS A 49 -0.06 -14.29 -0.43
C HIS A 49 0.26 -13.20 -1.47
N GLN A 50 -0.28 -13.32 -2.69
CA GLN A 50 -0.13 -12.30 -3.73
C GLN A 50 -0.71 -10.94 -3.31
N LEU A 51 -1.83 -10.92 -2.57
CA LEU A 51 -2.36 -9.68 -2.00
C LEU A 51 -1.37 -9.02 -1.03
N ALA A 52 -0.81 -9.78 -0.09
CA ALA A 52 0.18 -9.26 0.86
C ALA A 52 1.46 -8.81 0.15
N SER A 53 1.93 -9.56 -0.86
CA SER A 53 3.06 -9.18 -1.71
C SER A 53 2.81 -7.86 -2.45
N TYR A 54 1.59 -7.64 -2.94
CA TYR A 54 1.20 -6.38 -3.58
C TYR A 54 1.23 -5.20 -2.61
N LEU A 55 0.71 -5.39 -1.40
CA LEU A 55 0.76 -4.36 -0.35
C LEU A 55 2.20 -4.04 0.04
N LEU A 56 3.03 -5.07 0.23
CA LEU A 56 4.44 -4.93 0.57
C LEU A 56 5.20 -4.20 -0.54
N GLY A 57 5.01 -4.56 -1.80
CA GLY A 57 5.68 -3.92 -2.93
C GLY A 57 5.40 -2.41 -3.02
N TRP A 58 4.16 -2.00 -2.85
CA TRP A 58 3.82 -0.57 -2.82
C TRP A 58 4.33 0.14 -1.56
N ALA A 59 4.27 -0.51 -0.39
CA ALA A 59 4.81 0.01 0.86
C ALA A 59 6.34 0.23 0.76
N THR A 60 7.07 -0.72 0.17
CA THR A 60 8.51 -0.59 -0.07
C THR A 60 8.80 0.54 -1.06
N THR A 61 8.02 0.63 -2.15
CA THR A 61 8.18 1.69 -3.16
C THR A 61 8.01 3.09 -2.56
N ILE A 62 6.98 3.30 -1.73
CA ILE A 62 6.77 4.62 -1.10
C ILE A 62 7.87 4.96 -0.09
N LEU A 63 8.37 3.97 0.64
CA LEU A 63 9.47 4.16 1.58
C LEU A 63 10.76 4.54 0.83
N GLU A 64 11.07 3.89 -0.29
CA GLU A 64 12.19 4.23 -1.16
C GLU A 64 12.08 5.66 -1.68
N TRP A 65 10.93 6.03 -2.24
CA TRP A 65 10.65 7.38 -2.73
C TRP A 65 10.80 8.45 -1.65
N GLY A 66 10.24 8.22 -0.46
CA GLY A 66 10.35 9.15 0.67
C GLY A 66 11.78 9.32 1.16
N ASN A 67 12.55 8.23 1.23
CA ASN A 67 13.95 8.29 1.64
C ASN A 67 14.82 9.05 0.63
N VAL A 68 14.63 8.81 -0.67
CA VAL A 68 15.32 9.57 -1.73
C VAL A 68 14.97 11.05 -1.63
N TYR A 69 13.69 11.38 -1.48
CA TYR A 69 13.25 12.77 -1.31
C TYR A 69 13.90 13.43 -0.10
N ARG A 70 13.90 12.78 1.07
CA ARG A 70 14.54 13.35 2.28
C ARG A 70 16.04 13.60 2.15
N GLN A 71 16.73 12.78 1.36
CA GLN A 71 18.17 12.92 1.15
C GLN A 71 18.52 13.99 0.11
N THR A 72 17.69 14.14 -0.92
CA THR A 72 18.04 14.90 -2.13
C THR A 72 17.13 16.09 -2.41
N HIS A 73 16.00 16.21 -1.70
CA HIS A 73 14.89 17.12 -1.98
C HIS A 73 14.38 17.04 -3.43
N THR A 74 14.65 15.92 -4.12
CA THR A 74 14.23 15.68 -5.49
C THR A 74 12.97 14.82 -5.49
N VAL A 75 11.91 15.33 -6.11
CA VAL A 75 10.65 14.58 -6.28
C VAL A 75 10.91 13.33 -7.13
N PRO A 76 10.54 12.13 -6.63
CA PRO A 76 10.78 10.89 -7.36
C PRO A 76 9.84 10.76 -8.57
N THR A 77 10.27 10.01 -9.58
CA THR A 77 9.40 9.70 -10.72
C THR A 77 8.28 8.76 -10.30
N ILE A 78 7.05 9.26 -10.28
CA ILE A 78 5.88 8.51 -9.83
C ILE A 78 5.40 7.53 -10.92
N ILE A 79 5.18 6.27 -10.52
CA ILE A 79 4.60 5.25 -11.38
C ILE A 79 3.11 5.55 -11.62
N THR A 80 2.76 5.81 -12.88
CA THR A 80 1.42 6.28 -13.27
C THR A 80 0.72 5.40 -14.30
N THR A 81 1.41 4.38 -14.81
CA THR A 81 0.89 3.45 -15.84
C THR A 81 1.41 2.04 -15.57
N GLY A 82 0.86 1.05 -16.29
CA GLY A 82 1.36 -0.32 -16.21
C GLY A 82 1.10 -1.03 -14.88
N TYR A 83 0.12 -0.59 -14.09
CA TYR A 83 -0.17 -1.12 -12.75
C TYR A 83 -0.33 -2.64 -12.69
N GLY A 84 -0.91 -3.26 -13.73
CA GLY A 84 -1.01 -4.72 -13.81
C GLY A 84 0.34 -5.43 -13.97
N VAL A 85 1.30 -4.82 -14.67
CA VAL A 85 2.67 -5.34 -14.81
C VAL A 85 3.41 -5.18 -13.48
N VAL A 86 3.28 -4.01 -12.85
CA VAL A 86 3.88 -3.72 -11.54
C VAL A 86 3.36 -4.70 -10.48
N ALA A 87 2.06 -4.96 -10.43
CA ALA A 87 1.47 -5.94 -9.53
C ALA A 87 2.08 -7.34 -9.72
N ARG A 88 2.23 -7.79 -10.97
CA ARG A 88 2.87 -9.09 -11.26
C ARG A 88 4.34 -9.14 -10.84
N LYS A 89 5.08 -8.04 -10.99
CA LYS A 89 6.45 -7.92 -10.49
C LYS A 89 6.49 -8.13 -8.98
N PHE A 90 5.59 -7.51 -8.22
CA PHE A 90 5.53 -7.71 -6.77
C PHE A 90 5.17 -9.15 -6.39
N TYR A 91 4.26 -9.80 -7.12
CA TYR A 91 3.98 -11.23 -6.88
C TYR A 91 5.23 -12.08 -7.06
N ALA A 92 5.96 -11.89 -8.15
CA ALA A 92 7.18 -12.64 -8.43
C ALA A 92 8.29 -12.34 -7.41
N GLN A 93 8.45 -11.08 -7.02
CA GLN A 93 9.50 -10.64 -6.09
C GLN A 93 9.41 -11.30 -4.72
N TYR A 94 8.21 -11.66 -4.26
CA TYR A 94 8.00 -12.25 -2.95
C TYR A 94 7.48 -13.70 -3.01
N ALA A 95 7.45 -14.33 -4.19
CA ALA A 95 6.88 -15.66 -4.38
C ALA A 95 7.60 -16.75 -3.56
N ASP A 96 8.92 -16.63 -3.40
CA ASP A 96 9.76 -17.66 -2.78
C ASP A 96 9.88 -17.52 -1.25
N ILE A 97 9.21 -16.52 -0.65
CA ILE A 97 9.18 -16.36 0.81
C ILE A 97 7.82 -16.75 1.38
N ALA A 98 7.85 -17.34 2.58
CA ALA A 98 6.65 -17.77 3.27
C ALA A 98 5.68 -16.61 3.52
N TYR A 99 4.37 -16.89 3.49
CA TYR A 99 3.34 -15.87 3.73
C TYR A 99 3.55 -15.11 5.04
N SER A 100 3.90 -15.81 6.14
CA SER A 100 4.23 -15.17 7.41
C SER A 100 5.39 -14.17 7.30
N ALA A 101 6.43 -14.49 6.51
CA ALA A 101 7.56 -13.60 6.28
C ALA A 101 7.16 -12.36 5.46
N VAL A 102 6.24 -12.51 4.50
CA VAL A 102 5.64 -11.38 3.77
C VAL A 102 4.87 -10.47 4.75
N LEU A 103 4.09 -11.04 5.66
CA LEU A 103 3.36 -10.27 6.68
C LEU A 103 4.31 -9.53 7.62
N THR A 104 5.36 -10.18 8.14
CA THR A 104 6.36 -9.52 8.99
C THR A 104 7.00 -8.34 8.26
N LYS A 105 7.46 -8.54 7.02
CA LYS A 105 8.07 -7.46 6.21
C LYS A 105 7.08 -6.33 5.94
N LEU A 106 5.81 -6.65 5.68
CA LEU A 106 4.77 -5.64 5.47
C LEU A 106 4.57 -4.79 6.73
N HIS A 107 4.51 -5.42 7.90
CA HIS A 107 4.38 -4.72 9.18
C HIS A 107 5.56 -3.76 9.39
N GLU A 108 6.78 -4.26 9.28
CA GLU A 108 8.02 -3.47 9.43
C GLU A 108 8.05 -2.29 8.47
N THR A 109 7.66 -2.52 7.21
CA THR A 109 7.65 -1.47 6.18
C THR A 109 6.61 -0.39 6.50
N VAL A 110 5.41 -0.76 6.98
CA VAL A 110 4.40 0.21 7.40
C VAL A 110 4.87 1.03 8.59
N VAL A 111 5.50 0.41 9.59
CA VAL A 111 6.09 1.12 10.74
C VAL A 111 7.17 2.10 10.26
N ALA A 112 8.01 1.70 9.31
CA ALA A 112 9.01 2.59 8.72
C ALA A 112 8.38 3.77 7.95
N ILE A 113 7.24 3.57 7.27
CA ILE A 113 6.48 4.66 6.64
C ILE A 113 5.94 5.63 7.70
N GLU A 114 5.46 5.14 8.84
CA GLU A 114 5.01 6.02 9.92
C GLU A 114 6.15 6.88 10.47
N GLN A 115 7.35 6.31 10.62
CA GLN A 115 8.55 7.04 11.02
C GLN A 115 8.99 8.05 9.94
N LEU A 116 8.91 7.68 8.66
CA LEU A 116 9.16 8.61 7.55
C LEU A 116 8.22 9.82 7.63
N ILE A 117 6.91 9.58 7.81
CA ILE A 117 5.91 10.63 7.96
C ILE A 117 6.24 11.51 9.17
N GLU A 118 6.61 10.91 10.31
CA GLU A 118 6.98 11.65 11.51
C GLU A 118 8.16 12.60 11.27
N GLN A 119 9.19 12.12 10.56
CA GLN A 119 10.42 12.86 10.26
C GLN A 119 10.28 13.86 9.09
N THR A 120 9.16 13.86 8.38
CA THR A 120 8.92 14.77 7.24
C THR A 120 8.15 16.00 7.69
N SER A 121 8.48 17.19 7.21
CA SER A 121 7.77 18.42 7.58
C SER A 121 6.33 18.42 7.04
N GLU A 122 5.43 19.22 7.65
CA GLU A 122 4.05 19.38 7.11
C GLU A 122 4.09 20.02 5.71
N ASP A 123 5.01 20.97 5.49
CA ASP A 123 5.18 21.62 4.18
C ASP A 123 5.61 20.62 3.10
N ASP A 124 6.57 19.73 3.39
CA ASP A 124 6.97 18.68 2.46
C ASP A 124 5.84 17.68 2.19
N LEU A 125 5.03 17.37 3.21
CA LEU A 125 3.92 16.43 3.08
C LEU A 125 2.75 17.00 2.25
N TYR A 126 2.48 18.30 2.37
CA TYR A 126 1.20 18.87 1.91
C TYR A 126 1.31 20.11 1.02
N HIS A 127 2.49 20.69 0.81
CA HIS A 127 2.65 21.91 -0.01
C HIS A 127 3.55 21.70 -1.25
N ILE A 128 4.20 20.55 -1.39
CA ILE A 128 5.03 20.24 -2.57
C ILE A 128 4.30 19.24 -3.47
N VAL A 129 4.14 19.61 -4.75
CA VAL A 129 3.51 18.77 -5.76
C VAL A 129 4.48 17.66 -6.17
N TRP A 130 4.09 16.41 -5.91
CA TRP A 130 4.83 15.23 -6.33
C TRP A 130 4.39 14.72 -7.70
N TYR A 131 3.12 14.93 -8.04
CA TYR A 131 2.56 14.49 -9.31
C TYR A 131 1.35 15.30 -9.71
N GLN A 132 1.24 15.63 -10.99
CA GLN A 132 0.05 16.21 -11.58
C GLN A 132 -0.60 15.21 -12.54
N THR A 133 -1.85 14.88 -12.29
CA THR A 133 -2.61 13.95 -13.14
C THR A 133 -2.77 14.51 -14.54
N LYS A 134 -2.45 13.69 -15.56
CA LYS A 134 -2.56 14.10 -16.97
C LYS A 134 -4.00 14.33 -17.44
N THR A 135 -4.98 13.69 -16.80
CA THR A 135 -6.39 13.71 -17.24
C THR A 135 -7.21 14.84 -16.63
N SER A 136 -7.06 15.11 -15.33
CA SER A 136 -7.85 16.12 -14.62
C SER A 136 -7.02 17.32 -14.15
N GLY A 137 -5.71 17.32 -14.37
CA GLY A 137 -4.80 18.36 -13.89
C GLY A 137 -4.65 18.40 -12.37
N ARG A 138 -5.27 17.46 -11.63
CA ARG A 138 -5.20 17.40 -10.17
C ARG A 138 -3.77 17.15 -9.71
N GLU A 139 -3.32 17.93 -8.74
CA GLU A 139 -2.01 17.80 -8.10
C GLU A 139 -2.09 16.92 -6.87
N TYR A 140 -1.07 16.08 -6.70
CA TYR A 140 -0.89 15.19 -5.56
C TYR A 140 0.43 15.53 -4.86
N THR A 141 0.32 15.75 -3.55
CA THR A 141 1.45 15.97 -2.65
C THR A 141 2.03 14.64 -2.17
N MET A 142 3.17 14.66 -1.46
CA MET A 142 3.73 13.47 -0.83
C MET A 142 2.71 12.75 0.05
N GLY A 143 2.01 13.47 0.93
CA GLY A 143 0.98 12.89 1.81
C GLY A 143 -0.14 12.20 1.03
N ARG A 144 -0.54 12.76 -0.11
CA ARG A 144 -1.53 12.13 -1.00
C ARG A 144 -0.97 10.88 -1.69
N ILE A 145 0.28 10.89 -2.12
CA ILE A 145 0.95 9.73 -2.71
C ILE A 145 1.11 8.62 -1.67
N ILE A 146 1.45 8.95 -0.42
CA ILE A 146 1.51 7.97 0.69
C ILE A 146 0.13 7.34 0.92
N GLU A 147 -0.93 8.15 1.02
CA GLU A 147 -2.30 7.67 1.23
C GLU A 147 -2.73 6.67 0.14
N LEU A 148 -2.44 7.00 -1.13
CA LEU A 148 -2.78 6.17 -2.29
C LEU A 148 -2.03 4.85 -2.33
N ASN A 149 -0.90 4.74 -1.61
CA ASN A 149 -0.06 3.53 -1.54
C ASN A 149 -0.13 2.82 -0.18
N THR A 150 -0.88 3.35 0.78
CA THR A 150 -1.10 2.75 2.11
C THR A 150 -2.59 2.63 2.42
N VAL A 151 -3.24 3.68 2.90
CA VAL A 151 -4.64 3.71 3.34
C VAL A 151 -5.58 3.13 2.27
N ALA A 152 -5.48 3.60 1.02
CA ALA A 152 -6.35 3.16 -0.06
C ALA A 152 -6.18 1.65 -0.38
N PRO A 153 -4.96 1.11 -0.62
CA PRO A 153 -4.79 -0.31 -0.88
C PRO A 153 -5.07 -1.20 0.34
N LEU A 154 -4.75 -0.77 1.57
CA LEU A 154 -5.11 -1.50 2.80
C LEU A 154 -6.63 -1.65 2.94
N ARG A 155 -7.37 -0.56 2.71
CA ARG A 155 -8.84 -0.57 2.70
C ARG A 155 -9.40 -1.50 1.62
N ASN A 156 -8.81 -1.49 0.43
CA ASN A 156 -9.22 -2.35 -0.68
C ASN A 156 -8.97 -3.83 -0.35
N ALA A 157 -7.79 -4.15 0.20
CA ALA A 157 -7.40 -5.48 0.66
C ALA A 157 -8.40 -6.03 1.69
N ARG A 158 -8.77 -5.20 2.68
CA ARG A 158 -9.80 -5.53 3.68
C ARG A 158 -11.11 -5.95 3.02
N GLY A 159 -11.58 -5.20 2.03
CA GLY A 159 -12.82 -5.51 1.30
C GLY A 159 -12.76 -6.85 0.58
N ARG A 160 -11.62 -7.17 -0.06
CA ARG A 160 -11.41 -8.44 -0.76
C ARG A 160 -11.39 -9.64 0.19
N LEU A 161 -10.65 -9.54 1.29
CA LEU A 161 -10.55 -10.61 2.28
C LEU A 161 -11.90 -10.88 2.96
N ARG A 162 -12.62 -9.84 3.38
CA ARG A 162 -13.95 -10.00 3.98
C ARG A 162 -14.93 -10.71 3.05
N ARG A 163 -14.92 -10.34 1.76
CA ARG A 163 -15.78 -11.00 0.77
C ARG A 163 -15.43 -12.48 0.63
N ALA A 164 -14.15 -12.80 0.45
CA ALA A 164 -13.71 -14.18 0.28
C ALA A 164 -13.99 -15.04 1.52
N MET A 165 -13.84 -14.49 2.73
CA MET A 165 -14.18 -15.19 3.97
C MET A 165 -15.68 -15.49 4.06
N LYS A 166 -16.54 -14.53 3.68
CA LYS A 166 -18.00 -14.73 3.65
C LYS A 166 -18.43 -15.77 2.62
N GLU A 167 -17.75 -15.85 1.48
CA GLU A 167 -18.06 -16.85 0.43
C GLU A 167 -17.56 -18.25 0.79
N ARG A 168 -16.73 -18.39 1.83
CA ARG A 168 -16.12 -19.65 2.27
C ARG A 168 -16.67 -20.18 3.60
N GLY A 169 -17.43 -19.37 4.35
CA GLY A 169 -18.13 -19.75 5.57
C GLY A 169 -19.61 -19.96 5.30
#